data_AF-A0A529ICC0-F1
#
_entry.id   AF-A0A529ICC0-F1
#
_cell.length_a   1.000
_cell.length_b   1.000
_cell.length_c   1.000
_cell.angle_alpha   90.00
_cell.angle_beta   90.00
_cell.angle_gamma   90.00
#
_symmetry.space_group_name_H-M   'P 1'
#
loop_
_entity.id
_entity.type
_entity.pdbx_description
1 polymer ?
#
loop_
_entity_poly.entity_id
_entity_poly.type
_entity_poly.pdbx_seq_one_letter_code
_entity_poly.pdbx_strand_id
1 'polypeptide(L)'
;MSQANAKLNAFPVFMRVEGEAVAIVGGGEAALAKARLVGQSSAALRIIAQTAEAELLSFIAATGAVHVAAAYEAAHLEGAAMVFAASGDEALDRRVAEDARRLSIPVNAVDRP
;
A
#
# COMPACT_ATOMS: atom_id res chain seq x y z
N MET A 1 19.23 -27.61 -28.78
CA MET A 1 17.99 -27.27 -28.05
C MET A 1 18.27 -26.00 -27.26
N SER A 2 17.64 -24.88 -27.63
CA SER A 2 17.84 -23.58 -26.98
C SER A 2 17.16 -23.61 -25.61
N GLN A 3 17.91 -23.42 -24.52
CA GLN A 3 17.33 -23.10 -23.22
C GLN A 3 16.67 -21.73 -23.34
N ALA A 4 15.34 -21.69 -23.25
CA ALA A 4 14.62 -20.44 -23.09
C ALA A 4 15.04 -19.84 -21.74
N ASN A 5 15.80 -18.75 -21.80
CA ASN A 5 16.13 -17.96 -20.62
C ASN A 5 14.82 -17.44 -20.03
N ALA A 6 14.47 -17.85 -18.81
CA ALA A 6 13.27 -17.38 -18.14
C ALA A 6 13.36 -15.86 -17.98
N LYS A 7 12.47 -15.13 -18.67
CA LYS A 7 12.37 -13.67 -18.56
C LYS A 7 11.62 -13.33 -17.28
N LEU A 8 12.11 -12.33 -16.54
CA LEU A 8 11.41 -11.78 -15.38
C LEU A 8 10.25 -10.90 -15.86
N ASN A 9 9.06 -11.08 -15.28
CA ASN A 9 7.88 -10.24 -15.54
C ASN A 9 7.94 -8.89 -14.80
N ALA A 10 8.88 -8.75 -13.86
CA ALA A 10 9.09 -7.55 -13.07
C ALA A 10 10.56 -7.14 -13.13
N PHE A 11 10.79 -5.84 -13.14
CA PHE A 11 12.11 -5.26 -13.05
C PHE A 11 12.27 -4.60 -11.67
N PRO A 12 13.32 -4.91 -10.89
CA PRO A 12 13.51 -4.31 -9.59
C PRO A 12 13.83 -2.82 -9.75
N VAL A 13 13.14 -1.98 -8.98
CA VAL A 13 13.36 -0.53 -8.94
C VAL A 13 13.50 -0.05 -7.51
N PHE A 14 14.33 0.97 -7.31
CA PHE A 14 14.35 1.75 -6.08
C PHE A 14 13.56 3.03 -6.30
N MET A 15 12.68 3.36 -5.36
CA MET A 15 11.88 4.58 -5.37
C MET A 15 12.32 5.48 -4.22
N ARG A 16 12.48 6.78 -4.48
CA ARG A 16 12.71 7.76 -3.43
C ARG A 16 11.37 8.06 -2.76
N VAL A 17 11.28 7.76 -1.47
CA VAL A 17 10.05 7.94 -0.66
C VAL A 17 10.23 8.90 0.51
N GLU A 18 11.40 9.53 0.64
CA GLU A 18 11.67 10.48 1.71
C GLU A 18 10.68 11.65 1.69
N GLY A 19 9.89 11.79 2.74
CA GLY A 19 8.85 12.82 2.88
C GLY A 19 7.62 12.59 2.00
N GLU A 20 7.62 11.58 1.14
CA GLU A 20 6.51 11.26 0.25
C GLU A 20 5.48 10.39 0.96
N ALA A 21 4.20 10.60 0.63
CA ALA A 21 3.14 9.79 1.19
C ALA A 21 3.12 8.39 0.56
N VAL A 22 3.12 7.34 1.39
CA VAL A 22 2.85 5.98 0.97
C VAL A 22 1.53 5.54 1.59
N ALA A 23 0.55 5.29 0.72
CA ALA A 23 -0.80 4.92 1.11
C ALA A 23 -0.91 3.40 1.30
N ILE A 24 -1.54 2.97 2.38
CA ILE A 24 -1.84 1.57 2.68
C ILE A 24 -3.34 1.48 2.95
N VAL A 25 -4.07 0.75 2.12
CA VAL A 25 -5.51 0.53 2.28
C VAL A 25 -5.73 -0.81 2.95
N GLY A 26 -6.35 -0.80 4.13
CA GLY A 26 -6.60 -1.99 4.93
C GLY A 26 -6.37 -1.79 6.43
N GLY A 27 -7.13 -2.52 7.24
CA GLY A 27 -7.16 -2.38 8.70
C GLY A 27 -6.56 -3.54 9.49
N GLY A 28 -6.14 -4.63 8.83
CA GLY A 28 -5.72 -5.87 9.48
C GLY A 28 -4.22 -6.17 9.38
N GLU A 29 -3.87 -7.43 9.61
CA GLU A 29 -2.50 -7.94 9.64
C GLU A 29 -1.71 -7.64 8.35
N ALA A 30 -2.34 -7.79 7.17
CA ALA A 30 -1.69 -7.52 5.88
C ALA A 30 -1.26 -6.04 5.76
N ALA A 31 -2.11 -5.11 6.18
CA ALA A 31 -1.80 -3.69 6.21
C ALA A 31 -0.68 -3.38 7.22
N LEU A 32 -0.70 -4.02 8.41
CA LEU A 32 0.36 -3.89 9.40
C LEU A 32 1.71 -4.41 8.88
N ALA A 33 1.72 -5.53 8.17
CA ALA A 33 2.94 -6.07 7.57
C ALA A 33 3.55 -5.09 6.55
N LYS A 34 2.72 -4.46 5.70
CA LYS A 34 3.17 -3.42 4.78
C LYS A 34 3.62 -2.15 5.52
N ALA A 35 2.90 -1.74 6.56
CA ALA A 35 3.25 -0.56 7.35
C ALA A 35 4.59 -0.73 8.05
N ARG A 36 4.89 -1.90 8.61
CA ARG A 36 6.19 -2.24 9.19
C ARG A 36 7.32 -2.22 8.16
N LEU A 37 7.08 -2.76 6.96
CA LEU A 37 8.06 -2.77 5.89
C LEU A 37 8.39 -1.34 5.41
N VAL A 38 7.35 -0.56 5.08
CA VAL A 38 7.51 0.81 4.58
C VAL A 38 8.03 1.74 5.69
N GLY A 39 7.64 1.51 6.94
CA GLY A 39 8.11 2.26 8.10
C GLY A 39 9.60 2.10 8.42
N GLN A 40 10.33 1.22 7.71
CA GLN A 40 11.81 1.18 7.73
C GLN A 40 12.44 2.26 6.84
N SER A 41 11.62 3.04 6.13
CA SER A 41 12.04 4.16 5.28
C SER A 41 11.58 5.50 5.86
N SER A 42 12.01 6.60 5.24
CA SER A 42 11.58 7.97 5.59
C SER A 42 10.24 8.39 4.95
N ALA A 43 9.39 7.43 4.59
CA ALA A 43 8.08 7.68 4.00
C ALA A 43 7.06 8.20 5.02
N ALA A 44 6.18 9.10 4.58
CA ALA A 44 5.00 9.49 5.33
C ALA A 44 3.91 8.42 5.16
N LEU A 45 3.72 7.58 6.18
CA LEU A 45 2.71 6.53 6.15
C LEU A 45 1.29 7.11 6.24
N ARG A 46 0.44 6.75 5.28
CA ARG A 46 -1.00 7.04 5.29
C ARG A 46 -1.78 5.72 5.28
N ILE A 47 -2.37 5.37 6.41
CA ILE A 47 -3.16 4.15 6.57
C ILE A 47 -4.64 4.50 6.43
N ILE A 48 -5.34 3.85 5.50
CA ILE A 48 -6.73 4.13 5.15
C ILE A 48 -7.56 2.91 5.51
N ALA A 49 -8.34 3.03 6.57
CA ALA A 49 -9.19 1.96 7.08
C ALA A 49 -10.27 2.53 7.98
N GLN A 50 -11.54 2.24 7.66
CA GLN A 50 -12.68 2.64 8.51
C GLN A 50 -12.56 2.03 9.91
N THR A 51 -12.17 0.76 9.98
CA THR A 51 -11.88 0.02 11.20
C THR A 51 -10.50 -0.59 11.08
N ALA A 52 -9.68 -0.47 12.12
CA ALA A 52 -8.35 -1.05 12.20
C ALA A 52 -8.22 -1.91 13.46
N GLU A 53 -7.47 -3.01 13.35
CA GLU A 53 -7.16 -3.89 14.47
C GLU A 53 -6.25 -3.20 15.50
N ALA A 54 -6.30 -3.68 16.74
CA ALA A 54 -5.60 -3.05 17.87
C ALA A 54 -4.08 -2.94 17.64
N GLU A 55 -3.47 -3.92 16.97
CA GLU A 55 -2.03 -3.88 16.68
C GLU A 55 -1.67 -2.78 15.66
N LEU A 56 -2.51 -2.59 14.64
CA LEU A 56 -2.31 -1.53 13.64
C LEU A 56 -2.51 -0.15 14.27
N LEU A 57 -3.53 0.02 15.12
CA LEU A 57 -3.75 1.25 15.88
C LEU A 57 -2.56 1.56 16.81
N SER A 58 -2.02 0.53 17.48
CA SER A 58 -0.83 0.70 18.33
C SER A 58 0.40 1.12 17.51
N PHE A 59 0.58 0.53 16.33
CA PHE A 59 1.63 0.94 15.40
C PHE A 59 1.47 2.39 14.93
N ILE A 60 0.25 2.79 14.54
CA ILE A 60 -0.08 4.16 14.15
C ILE A 60 0.31 5.15 15.26
N ALA A 61 -0.11 4.87 16.49
CA ALA A 61 0.19 5.72 17.64
C ALA A 61 1.70 5.80 17.94
N ALA A 62 2.42 4.69 17.81
CA ALA A 62 3.86 4.63 18.08
C ALA A 62 4.71 5.33 17.02
N THR A 63 4.25 5.35 15.77
CA THR A 63 5.02 5.88 14.62
C THR A 63 4.59 7.27 14.17
N GLY A 64 3.41 7.73 14.59
CA GLY A 64 2.82 8.97 14.09
C GLY A 64 2.30 8.87 12.65
N ALA A 65 2.05 7.65 12.16
CA ALA A 65 1.42 7.47 10.85
C ALA A 65 0.05 8.17 10.79
N VAL A 66 -0.31 8.67 9.61
CA VAL A 66 -1.62 9.29 9.40
C VAL A 66 -2.66 8.18 9.23
N HIS A 67 -3.67 8.16 10.10
CA HIS A 67 -4.80 7.24 9.97
C HIS A 67 -6.03 7.97 9.43
N VAL A 68 -6.51 7.53 8.28
CA VAL A 68 -7.79 7.95 7.70
C VAL A 68 -8.85 6.94 8.13
N ALA A 69 -9.55 7.26 9.21
CA ALA A 69 -10.61 6.44 9.80
C ALA A 69 -11.95 6.58 9.04
N ALA A 70 -11.94 6.25 7.74
CA ALA A 70 -13.09 6.36 6.86
C ALA A 70 -13.17 5.17 5.88
N ALA A 71 -14.34 4.98 5.28
CA ALA A 71 -14.49 4.06 4.16
C ALA A 71 -13.58 4.51 3.00
N TYR A 72 -13.09 3.55 2.22
CA TYR A 72 -12.19 3.88 1.11
C TYR A 72 -12.87 4.70 0.02
N GLU A 73 -12.16 5.74 -0.44
CA GLU A 73 -12.50 6.59 -1.58
C GLU A 73 -11.22 6.87 -2.37
N ALA A 74 -11.34 7.06 -3.69
CA ALA A 74 -10.19 7.25 -4.57
C ALA A 74 -9.36 8.49 -4.19
N ALA A 75 -10.02 9.54 -3.68
CA ALA A 75 -9.37 10.78 -3.24
C ALA A 75 -8.34 10.56 -2.12
N HIS A 76 -8.48 9.49 -1.32
CA HIS A 76 -7.50 9.17 -0.28
C HIS A 76 -6.12 8.78 -0.83
N LEU A 77 -6.05 8.38 -2.10
CA LEU A 77 -4.81 8.03 -2.78
C LEU A 77 -4.08 9.25 -3.35
N GLU A 78 -4.75 10.39 -3.47
CA GLU A 78 -4.16 11.58 -4.11
C GLU A 78 -2.88 12.02 -3.39
N GLY A 79 -1.88 12.38 -4.20
CA GLY A 79 -0.55 12.77 -3.73
C GLY A 79 0.29 11.65 -3.12
N ALA A 80 -0.15 10.38 -3.15
CA ALA A 80 0.70 9.27 -2.75
C ALA A 80 1.72 8.92 -3.84
N ALA A 81 2.96 8.65 -3.44
CA ALA A 81 4.00 8.14 -4.33
C ALA A 81 3.82 6.64 -4.65
N MET A 82 3.17 5.89 -3.76
CA MET A 82 2.88 4.47 -3.92
C MET A 82 1.67 4.06 -3.08
N VAL A 83 0.94 3.04 -3.53
CA VAL A 83 -0.20 2.45 -2.84
C VAL A 83 0.03 0.96 -2.58
N PHE A 84 -0.32 0.50 -1.37
CA PHE A 84 -0.50 -0.91 -1.06
C PHE A 84 -1.99 -1.21 -0.86
N ALA A 85 -2.54 -2.11 -1.67
CA ALA A 85 -3.87 -2.68 -1.46
C ALA A 85 -3.70 -3.94 -0.59
N ALA A 86 -4.13 -3.83 0.66
CA ALA A 86 -3.92 -4.83 1.71
C ALA A 86 -5.14 -4.91 2.64
N SER A 87 -6.34 -4.76 2.06
CA SER A 87 -7.59 -4.79 2.83
C SER A 87 -8.04 -6.20 3.20
N GLY A 88 -7.60 -7.21 2.44
CA GLY A 88 -8.05 -8.59 2.59
C GLY A 88 -9.41 -8.86 1.94
N ASP A 89 -10.05 -7.83 1.36
CA ASP A 89 -11.23 -7.95 0.52
C ASP A 89 -10.80 -7.78 -0.94
N GLU A 90 -10.96 -8.83 -1.74
CA GLU A 90 -10.54 -8.86 -3.15
C GLU A 90 -11.22 -7.76 -3.98
N ALA A 91 -12.49 -7.44 -3.71
CA ALA A 91 -13.21 -6.42 -4.45
C ALA A 91 -12.70 -5.02 -4.11
N LEU A 92 -12.40 -4.77 -2.84
CA LEU A 92 -11.79 -3.52 -2.41
C LEU A 92 -10.36 -3.38 -2.95
N ASP A 93 -9.53 -4.42 -2.85
CA ASP A 93 -8.14 -4.37 -3.32
C ASP A 93 -8.05 -4.18 -4.84
N ARG A 94 -8.96 -4.80 -5.61
CA ARG A 94 -9.11 -4.55 -7.04
C ARG A 94 -9.48 -3.10 -7.35
N ARG A 95 -10.46 -2.55 -6.62
CA ARG A 95 -10.87 -1.15 -6.79
C ARG A 95 -9.72 -0.18 -6.45
N VAL A 96 -8.98 -0.43 -5.38
CA VAL A 96 -7.79 0.36 -5.02
C VAL A 96 -6.74 0.31 -6.14
N ALA A 97 -6.51 -0.86 -6.73
CA ALA A 97 -5.56 -1.02 -7.83
C ALA A 97 -5.99 -0.26 -9.09
N GLU A 98 -7.28 -0.33 -9.46
CA GLU A 98 -7.85 0.40 -10.59
C GLU A 98 -7.77 1.93 -10.39
N ASP A 99 -8.14 2.40 -9.19
CA ASP A 99 -8.10 3.81 -8.83
C ASP A 99 -6.67 4.36 -8.82
N ALA A 100 -5.71 3.61 -8.24
CA ALA A 100 -4.29 3.97 -8.26
C ALA A 100 -3.74 4.05 -9.69
N ARG A 101 -4.06 3.08 -10.55
CA ARG A 101 -3.67 3.10 -11.97
C ARG A 101 -4.24 4.31 -12.71
N ARG A 102 -5.51 4.66 -12.46
CA ARG A 102 -6.15 5.85 -13.06
C ARG A 102 -5.45 7.14 -12.63
N LEU A 103 -4.97 7.20 -11.40
CA LEU A 103 -4.19 8.32 -10.85
C LEU A 103 -2.69 8.27 -11.24
N SER A 104 -2.26 7.27 -12.03
CA SER A 104 -0.85 7.03 -12.38
C SER A 104 0.06 6.80 -11.17
N ILE A 105 -0.47 6.21 -10.10
CA ILE A 105 0.26 5.88 -8.89
C ILE A 105 0.65 4.39 -8.92
N PRO A 106 1.94 4.05 -8.71
CA PRO A 106 2.36 2.66 -8.55
C PRO A 106 1.60 1.96 -7.42
N VAL A 107 1.08 0.76 -7.70
CA VAL A 107 0.30 -0.02 -6.74
C VAL A 107 0.81 -1.44 -6.60
N ASN A 108 0.91 -1.91 -5.35
CA ASN A 108 1.14 -3.29 -5.01
C ASN A 108 -0.14 -3.86 -4.38
N ALA A 109 -0.86 -4.68 -5.13
CA ALA A 109 -2.03 -5.42 -4.63
C ALA A 109 -1.64 -6.87 -4.37
N VAL A 110 -2.09 -7.42 -3.24
CA VAL A 110 -1.93 -8.84 -2.92
C VAL A 110 -3.00 -9.62 -3.68
N ASP A 111 -2.88 -9.70 -5.00
CA ASP A 111 -3.52 -10.75 -5.80
C ASP A 111 -2.92 -10.79 -7.20
N ARG A 112 -2.08 -11.81 -7.39
CA ARG A 112 -1.42 -12.27 -8.62
C ARG A 112 -0.28 -11.37 -9.16
N PRO A 113 0.98 -11.86 -9.13
CA PRO A 113 2.13 -11.16 -9.71
C PRO A 113 2.03 -11.02 -11.24
#